data_AF-A0ABD2RLW4-F1
#
_entry.id   AF-A0ABD2RLW4-F1
#
_cell.length_a   1.000
_cell.length_b   1.000
_cell.length_c   1.000
_cell.angle_alpha   90.00
_cell.angle_beta   90.00
_cell.angle_gamma   90.00
#
_symmetry.space_group_name_H-M   'P 1'
#
loop_
_entity.id
_entity.type
_entity.pdbx_description
1 polymer ?
#
loop_
_entity_poly.entity_id
_entity_poly.type
_entity_poly.pdbx_seq_one_letter_code
_entity_poly.pdbx_strand_id
1 'polypeptide(L)'
;MASSLKSLKLSLNFLVFCIIATFTNLINSSISIHALNVGVETNAGLSLEKECSRTCESKFCAVPPFLRYGKYCGIMYSGCPGEQPCDGLDACCMKHDLCIQHKDTKHYNVQHHHPDDFK
;
A
#
# COMPACT_ATOMS: atom_id res chain seq x y z
N MET A 1 26.01 -35.10 -41.58
CA MET A 1 26.06 -35.06 -40.11
C MET A 1 26.00 -33.63 -39.51
N ALA A 2 26.33 -32.56 -40.24
CA ALA A 2 26.32 -31.19 -39.71
C ALA A 2 24.91 -30.54 -39.54
N SER A 3 23.90 -31.01 -40.28
CA SER A 3 22.52 -30.50 -40.20
C SER A 3 21.77 -30.96 -38.95
N SER A 4 21.98 -32.22 -38.53
CA SER A 4 21.35 -32.81 -37.33
C SER A 4 21.81 -32.14 -36.03
N LEU A 5 23.10 -31.82 -35.92
CA LEU A 5 23.67 -31.15 -34.74
C LEU A 5 23.19 -29.68 -34.60
N LYS A 6 22.94 -28.98 -35.71
CA LYS A 6 22.37 -27.61 -35.71
C LYS A 6 20.92 -27.61 -35.24
N SER A 7 20.13 -28.57 -35.71
CA SER A 7 18.73 -28.74 -35.29
C SER A 7 18.61 -29.08 -33.81
N LEU A 8 19.53 -29.91 -33.28
CA LEU A 8 19.58 -30.26 -31.86
C LEU A 8 19.96 -29.06 -30.98
N LYS A 9 20.94 -28.25 -31.40
CA LYS A 9 21.32 -27.01 -30.69
C LYS A 9 20.20 -25.96 -30.70
N LEU A 10 19.47 -25.84 -31.80
CA LEU A 10 18.34 -24.91 -31.90
C LEU A 10 17.18 -25.34 -31.00
N SER A 11 16.89 -26.64 -30.93
CA SER A 11 15.91 -27.22 -30.03
C SER A 11 16.28 -27.02 -28.55
N LEU A 12 17.56 -27.23 -28.21
CA LEU A 12 18.06 -27.01 -26.84
C LEU A 12 17.96 -25.54 -26.42
N ASN A 13 18.31 -24.61 -27.31
CA ASN A 13 18.17 -23.17 -27.06
C ASN A 13 16.71 -22.75 -26.86
N PHE A 14 15.79 -23.34 -27.62
CA PHE A 14 14.36 -23.08 -27.48
C PHE A 14 13.82 -23.59 -26.14
N LEU A 15 14.24 -24.78 -25.71
CA LEU A 15 13.88 -25.32 -24.39
C LEU A 15 14.43 -24.46 -23.25
N VAL A 16 15.69 -24.03 -23.34
CA VAL A 16 16.31 -23.14 -22.34
C VAL A 16 15.56 -21.80 -22.27
N PHE A 17 15.16 -21.23 -23.41
CA PHE A 17 14.37 -20.00 -23.44
C PHE A 17 12.99 -20.17 -22.77
N CYS A 18 12.30 -21.27 -23.04
CA CYS A 18 11.01 -21.58 -22.41
C CYS A 18 11.15 -21.71 -20.89
N ILE A 19 12.22 -22.35 -20.41
CA ILE A 19 12.50 -22.49 -18.97
C ILE A 19 12.75 -21.11 -18.36
N ILE A 20 13.59 -20.26 -18.97
CA ILE A 20 13.87 -18.91 -18.44
C ILE A 20 12.59 -18.07 -18.41
N ALA A 21 11.73 -18.18 -19.43
CA ALA A 21 10.46 -17.46 -19.49
C ALA A 21 9.48 -17.88 -18.39
N THR A 22 9.39 -19.17 -18.05
CA THR A 22 8.52 -19.64 -16.96
C THR A 22 9.07 -19.26 -15.58
N PHE A 23 10.41 -19.34 -15.39
CA PHE A 23 11.05 -18.89 -14.15
C PHE A 23 10.87 -17.39 -13.91
N THR A 24 11.06 -16.54 -14.93
CA THR A 24 10.88 -15.08 -14.79
C THR A 24 9.43 -14.69 -14.43
N ASN A 25 8.43 -15.40 -14.97
CA ASN A 25 7.02 -15.19 -14.59
C ASN A 25 6.73 -15.60 -13.13
N LEU A 26 7.38 -16.67 -12.64
CA LEU A 26 7.20 -17.14 -11.26
C LEU A 26 7.76 -16.13 -10.24
N ILE A 27 8.88 -15.48 -10.58
CA ILE A 27 9.53 -14.48 -9.71
C ILE A 27 8.71 -13.18 -9.68
N ASN A 28 8.13 -12.76 -10.81
CA ASN A 28 7.30 -11.55 -10.89
C ASN A 28 5.93 -11.68 -10.19
N SER A 29 5.45 -12.90 -9.98
CA SER A 29 4.19 -13.16 -9.29
C SER A 29 4.26 -12.99 -7.76
N SER A 30 5.48 -12.86 -7.21
CA SER A 30 5.72 -13.06 -5.77
C SER A 30 6.10 -11.78 -5.00
N ILE A 31 5.98 -10.59 -5.59
CA ILE A 31 6.22 -9.34 -4.86
C ILE A 31 4.96 -9.00 -4.05
N SER A 32 4.71 -9.77 -3.00
CA SER A 32 3.80 -9.36 -1.93
C SER A 32 4.51 -8.25 -1.15
N ILE A 33 4.14 -7.01 -1.42
CA ILE A 33 4.60 -5.85 -0.65
C ILE A 33 4.05 -6.04 0.78
N HIS A 34 4.89 -6.56 1.67
CA HIS A 34 4.57 -6.62 3.08
C HIS A 34 4.33 -5.18 3.55
N ALA A 35 3.13 -4.93 4.08
CA ALA A 35 2.86 -3.69 4.79
C ALA A 35 3.83 -3.61 5.98
N LEU A 36 4.55 -2.50 6.10
CA LEU A 36 5.49 -2.26 7.19
C LEU A 36 4.69 -2.08 8.50
N ASN A 37 4.46 -3.17 9.23
CA ASN A 37 3.81 -3.11 10.54
C ASN A 37 4.83 -2.78 11.63
N VAL A 38 5.18 -1.51 11.78
CA VAL A 38 5.86 -1.02 12.98
C VAL A 38 4.80 -0.77 14.05
N GLY A 39 4.23 -1.86 14.57
CA GLY A 39 3.36 -1.80 15.74
C GLY A 39 4.21 -1.57 16.98
N VAL A 40 4.06 -0.43 17.66
CA VAL A 40 4.59 -0.26 19.01
C VAL A 40 3.56 -0.87 19.96
N GLU A 41 3.86 -2.03 20.55
CA GLU A 41 3.10 -2.54 21.70
C GLU A 41 3.41 -1.67 22.92
N THR A 42 2.54 -0.68 23.20
CA THR A 42 2.67 0.18 24.37
C THR A 42 1.98 -0.44 25.58
N ASN A 43 2.71 -1.25 26.36
CA ASN A 43 2.33 -1.65 27.74
C ASN A 43 2.91 -0.71 28.81
N ALA A 44 3.61 0.36 28.42
CA ALA A 44 3.96 1.46 29.30
C ALA A 44 2.89 2.53 29.17
N GLY A 45 2.35 3.03 30.28
CA GLY A 45 1.27 4.06 30.35
C GLY A 45 1.62 5.44 29.78
N LEU A 46 2.37 5.48 28.68
CA LEU A 46 2.54 6.61 27.79
C LEU A 46 1.33 6.61 26.86
N SER A 47 0.37 7.49 27.14
CA SER A 47 -0.60 7.90 26.13
C SER A 47 0.19 8.56 25.01
N LEU A 48 0.61 7.77 24.01
CA LEU A 48 1.08 8.30 22.74
C LEU A 48 -0.19 8.82 22.07
N GLU A 49 -0.62 10.01 22.49
CA GLU A 49 -1.62 10.78 21.76
C GLU A 49 -1.10 10.85 20.34
N LYS A 50 -1.68 10.03 19.47
CA LYS A 50 -1.33 9.95 18.07
C LYS A 50 -1.61 11.35 17.53
N GLU A 51 -0.54 12.12 17.34
CA GLU A 51 -0.66 13.53 17.02
C GLU A 51 -1.42 13.65 15.70
N CYS A 52 -2.66 14.12 15.80
CA CYS A 52 -3.57 14.25 14.67
C CYS A 52 -3.46 15.67 14.09
N SER A 53 -3.62 15.80 12.79
CA SER A 53 -3.50 17.09 12.12
C SER A 53 -4.79 17.90 12.17
N ARG A 54 -4.66 19.21 12.39
CA ARG A 54 -5.74 20.21 12.18
C ARG A 54 -5.39 21.22 11.10
N THR A 55 -4.23 21.08 10.46
CA THR A 55 -3.69 22.05 9.51
C THR A 55 -3.46 21.40 8.15
N CYS A 56 -3.73 22.12 7.08
CA CYS A 56 -3.46 21.64 5.73
C CYS A 56 -1.95 21.74 5.46
N GLU A 57 -1.27 20.60 5.42
CA GLU A 57 0.17 20.53 5.15
C GLU A 57 0.45 20.25 3.66
N SER A 58 1.65 20.64 3.23
CA SER A 58 2.18 20.33 1.88
C SER A 58 3.70 20.12 1.97
N LYS A 59 4.11 19.18 2.81
CA LYS A 59 5.52 18.89 3.09
C LYS A 59 5.96 17.59 2.41
N PHE A 60 7.20 17.56 1.95
CA PHE A 60 7.83 16.38 1.36
C PHE A 60 7.04 15.76 0.19
N CYS A 61 6.41 16.58 -0.65
CA CYS A 61 5.50 16.13 -1.73
C CYS A 61 6.13 15.14 -2.73
N ALA A 62 7.45 15.17 -2.91
CA ALA A 62 8.18 14.26 -3.81
C ALA A 62 8.92 13.13 -3.07
N VAL A 63 8.72 12.98 -1.76
CA VAL A 63 9.39 11.99 -0.92
C VAL A 63 8.34 11.15 -0.19
N PRO A 64 7.80 10.10 -0.85
CA PRO A 64 6.64 9.36 -0.36
C PRO A 64 6.73 8.87 1.10
N PRO A 65 7.89 8.42 1.62
CA PRO A 65 8.01 8.01 3.03
C PRO A 65 7.75 9.12 4.06
N PHE A 66 7.94 10.39 3.69
CA PHE A 66 7.80 11.54 4.61
C PHE A 66 6.67 12.49 4.20
N LEU A 67 5.93 12.16 3.14
CA LEU A 67 4.90 13.01 2.57
C LEU A 67 3.82 13.30 3.62
N ARG A 68 3.50 14.60 3.76
CA ARG A 68 2.33 15.10 4.48
C ARG A 68 1.59 16.08 3.59
N TYR A 69 0.43 15.66 3.13
CA TYR A 69 -0.45 16.48 2.30
C TYR A 69 -1.84 16.57 2.94
N GLY A 70 -2.41 17.77 2.95
CA GLY A 70 -3.68 18.03 3.62
C GLY A 70 -3.59 17.69 5.11
N LYS A 71 -4.63 17.05 5.64
CA LYS A 71 -4.66 16.54 7.02
C LYS A 71 -4.56 15.02 7.08
N TYR A 72 -4.80 14.31 5.98
CA TYR A 72 -4.99 12.86 5.97
C TYR A 72 -4.02 12.10 5.05
N CYS A 73 -3.33 12.76 4.12
CA CYS A 73 -2.42 12.04 3.24
C CYS A 73 -1.01 11.96 3.84
N GLY A 74 -0.66 10.79 4.38
CA GLY A 74 0.70 10.47 4.82
C GLY A 74 0.78 9.13 5.56
N ILE A 75 1.99 8.60 5.74
CA ILE A 75 2.19 7.37 6.51
C ILE A 75 2.08 7.69 8.00
N MET A 76 1.22 6.94 8.72
CA MET A 76 0.95 7.17 10.15
C MET A 76 0.56 8.63 10.49
N TYR A 77 -0.03 9.33 9.53
CA TYR A 77 -0.44 10.72 9.64
C TYR A 77 -1.93 10.79 9.29
N SER A 78 -2.74 11.40 10.16
CA SER A 78 -4.18 11.52 9.93
C SER A 78 -4.75 12.75 10.62
N GLY A 79 -5.91 13.21 10.17
CA GLY A 79 -6.59 14.39 10.71
C GLY A 79 -7.30 14.10 12.03
N CYS A 80 -7.49 15.14 12.84
CA CYS A 80 -8.24 15.01 14.08
C CYS A 80 -9.73 14.73 13.84
N PRO A 81 -10.44 14.10 14.81
CA PRO A 81 -11.88 13.91 14.72
C PRO A 81 -12.62 15.23 14.47
N GLY A 82 -13.50 15.23 13.46
CA GLY A 82 -14.29 16.41 13.08
C GLY A 82 -13.61 17.38 12.12
N GLU A 83 -12.33 17.18 11.79
CA GLU A 83 -11.65 17.98 10.77
C GLU A 83 -12.20 17.65 9.38
N GLN A 84 -12.44 18.69 8.57
CA GLN A 84 -12.77 18.52 7.16
C GLN A 84 -11.49 18.35 6.34
N PRO A 85 -11.51 17.54 5.26
CA PRO A 85 -10.39 17.41 4.35
C PRO A 85 -10.13 18.75 3.64
N CYS A 86 -8.87 19.01 3.32
CA CYS A 86 -8.43 20.26 2.70
C CYS A 86 -8.87 20.40 1.23
N ASP A 87 -9.00 19.27 0.52
CA ASP A 87 -9.45 19.19 -0.87
C ASP A 87 -9.98 17.80 -1.23
N GLY A 88 -10.25 17.55 -2.51
CA GLY A 88 -10.74 16.24 -2.99
C GLY A 88 -9.72 15.10 -2.86
N LEU A 89 -8.42 15.38 -2.94
CA LEU A 89 -7.39 14.37 -2.76
C LEU A 89 -7.27 13.96 -1.29
N ASP A 90 -7.28 14.95 -0.40
CA ASP A 90 -7.26 14.75 1.05
C ASP A 90 -8.53 14.02 1.53
N ALA A 91 -9.68 14.25 0.89
CA ALA A 91 -10.90 13.49 1.14
C ALA A 91 -10.76 11.99 0.82
N CYS A 92 -10.02 11.64 -0.24
CA CYS A 92 -9.68 10.26 -0.55
C CYS A 92 -8.81 9.64 0.56
N CYS A 93 -7.82 10.38 1.06
CA CYS A 93 -6.94 9.93 2.13
C CYS A 93 -7.70 9.74 3.47
N MET A 94 -8.62 10.65 3.81
CA MET A 94 -9.50 10.50 4.98
C MET A 94 -10.31 9.20 4.93
N LYS A 95 -10.91 8.90 3.77
CA LYS A 95 -11.67 7.67 3.53
C LYS A 95 -10.80 6.41 3.64
N HIS A 96 -9.58 6.49 3.11
CA HIS A 96 -8.59 5.42 3.21
C HIS A 96 -8.23 5.12 4.66
N ASP A 97 -7.92 6.13 5.46
CA ASP A 97 -7.52 5.97 6.86
C ASP A 97 -8.63 5.35 7.71
N LEU A 98 -9.88 5.78 7.52
CA LEU A 98 -11.05 5.19 8.18
C LEU A 98 -11.22 3.71 7.79
N CYS A 99 -11.00 3.37 6.52
CA CYS A 99 -11.07 1.99 6.03
C CYS A 99 -10.01 1.10 6.70
N ILE A 100 -8.77 1.59 6.84
CA ILE A 100 -7.70 0.84 7.50
C ILE A 100 -7.97 0.68 8.99
N GLN A 101 -8.39 1.75 9.67
CA GLN A 101 -8.72 1.69 11.10
C GLN A 101 -9.78 0.62 11.38
N HIS A 102 -10.83 0.52 10.56
CA HIS A 102 -11.86 -0.51 10.72
C HIS A 102 -11.39 -1.93 10.37
N LYS A 103 -10.34 -2.09 9.54
CA LYS A 103 -9.79 -3.40 9.19
C LYS A 103 -8.90 -3.97 10.29
N ASP A 104 -8.21 -3.11 11.03
CA ASP A 104 -7.38 -3.54 12.16
C ASP A 104 -8.21 -3.83 13.43
N THR A 105 -9.41 -3.24 13.55
CA THR A 105 -10.37 -3.48 14.65
C THR A 105 -11.34 -4.62 14.36
N LYS A 106 -10.87 -5.78 13.89
CA LYS A 106 -11.74 -6.97 13.72
C LYS A 106 -12.12 -7.61 15.07
N HIS A 107 -12.93 -6.91 15.86
CA HIS A 107 -14.05 -7.46 16.63
C HIS A 107 -15.11 -6.35 16.81
N TYR A 108 -16.25 -6.56 16.14
CA TYR A 108 -17.54 -5.88 16.32
C TYR A 108 -17.74 -4.47 15.68
N ASN A 109 -18.28 -4.52 14.45
CA ASN A 109 -19.38 -3.73 13.86
C ASN A 109 -19.07 -3.21 12.47
N VAL A 110 -19.58 -3.92 11.47
CA VAL A 110 -19.68 -3.41 10.11
C VAL A 110 -20.83 -2.41 10.09
N GLN A 111 -20.52 -1.13 10.20
CA GLN A 111 -21.40 -0.11 9.63
C GLN A 111 -21.11 -0.11 8.14
N HIS A 112 -22.01 -0.76 7.39
CA HIS A 112 -21.99 -0.74 5.93
C HIS A 112 -22.18 0.71 5.48
N HIS A 113 -21.09 1.45 5.31
CA HIS A 113 -21.13 2.71 4.59
C HIS A 113 -21.48 2.39 3.14
N HIS A 114 -22.64 2.87 2.72
CA HIS A 114 -23.16 2.68 1.39
C HIS A 114 -22.29 3.48 0.41
N PRO A 115 -21.97 2.97 -0.79
CA PRO A 115 -21.23 3.72 -1.81
C PRO A 115 -21.89 5.05 -2.21
N ASP A 116 -23.14 5.30 -1.81
CA ASP A 116 -23.87 6.55 -2.08
C ASP A 116 -23.55 7.71 -1.13
N ASP A 117 -22.82 7.48 -0.01
CA ASP A 117 -22.28 8.55 0.85
C ASP A 117 -21.05 9.26 0.22
N PHE A 118 -20.72 8.91 -1.03
CA PHE A 118 -19.49 9.33 -1.73
C PHE A 118 -19.75 10.24 -2.94
N LYS A 119 -20.91 10.88 -3.02
CA LYS A 119 -21.23 11.88 -4.06
C LYS A 119 -20.97 13.31 -3.61
#